data_AF-A0A7C3IPG6-F1
#
_entry.id   AF-A0A7C3IPG6-F1
#
_cell.length_a   1.000
_cell.length_b   1.000
_cell.length_c   1.000
_cell.angle_alpha   90.00
_cell.angle_beta   90.00
_cell.angle_gamma   90.00
#
_symmetry.space_group_name_H-M   'P 1'
#
loop_
_entity.id
_entity.type
_entity.pdbx_description
1 polymer ?
#
loop_
_entity_poly.entity_id
_entity_poly.type
_entity_poly.pdbx_seq_one_letter_code
_entity_poly.pdbx_strand_id
1 'polypeptide(L)'
;MATILPPGLSDDEVEYAISAKSYSLYGKDVSGYRLPVSLFKTETYGKISPVPAIFTSLPLKIFPLNLTTLRISYTTVNLITAILLYIFVITIFKTRTVAILATILFILNPWSTFLSYYIGDSPFALLFT
;
A
#
# COMPACT_ATOMS: atom_id res chain seq x y z
N MET A 1 3.63 21.98 -12.72
CA MET A 1 3.86 21.40 -11.38
C MET A 1 2.64 20.56 -11.06
N ALA A 2 2.76 19.22 -11.01
CA ALA A 2 1.61 18.38 -10.66
C ALA A 2 1.26 18.62 -9.18
N THR A 3 0.04 19.04 -8.89
CA THR A 3 -0.44 19.27 -7.53
C THR A 3 -0.61 17.92 -6.83
N ILE A 4 0.26 17.61 -5.86
CA ILE A 4 0.16 16.39 -5.04
C ILE A 4 -0.94 16.62 -4.01
N LEU A 5 -2.04 15.87 -4.13
CA LEU A 5 -3.20 15.94 -3.24
C LEU A 5 -3.39 14.56 -2.56
N PRO A 6 -3.53 14.51 -1.22
CA PRO A 6 -3.28 15.58 -0.25
C PRO A 6 -1.77 15.93 -0.15
N PRO A 7 -1.39 17.17 0.20
CA PRO A 7 0.01 17.62 0.19
C PRO A 7 0.82 17.18 1.43
N GLY A 8 0.19 16.51 2.40
CA GLY A 8 0.82 16.05 3.63
C GLY A 8 0.55 14.58 3.91
N LEU A 9 1.13 14.10 5.00
CA LEU A 9 0.89 12.79 5.60
C LEU A 9 0.17 12.99 6.94
N SER A 10 -0.72 12.08 7.30
CA SER A 10 -1.20 11.99 8.68
C SER A 10 -0.14 11.39 9.59
N ASP A 11 -0.34 11.49 10.92
CA ASP A 11 0.58 10.91 11.91
C ASP A 11 0.78 9.40 11.70
N ASP A 12 -0.31 8.68 11.37
CA ASP A 12 -0.25 7.25 11.05
C ASP A 12 0.60 6.98 9.79
N GLU A 13 0.40 7.77 8.73
CA GLU A 13 1.11 7.60 7.46
C GLU A 13 2.62 7.90 7.59
N VAL A 14 2.99 8.85 8.47
CA VAL A 14 4.39 9.20 8.76
C VAL A 14 5.14 7.99 9.32
N GLU A 15 4.52 7.20 10.19
CA GLU A 15 5.18 6.04 10.78
C GLU A 15 5.51 4.95 9.75
N TYR A 16 4.58 4.68 8.82
CA TYR A 16 4.84 3.80 7.68
C TYR A 16 5.93 4.35 6.77
N ALA A 17 5.93 5.65 6.49
CA ALA A 17 6.93 6.28 5.63
C ALA A 17 8.35 6.18 6.20
N ILE A 18 8.51 6.49 7.50
CA ILE A 18 9.82 6.41 8.18
C ILE A 18 10.25 4.94 8.28
N SER A 19 9.35 4.03 8.63
CA SER A 19 9.64 2.59 8.68
C SER A 19 10.06 2.03 7.32
N ALA A 20 9.36 2.41 6.25
CA ALA A 20 9.74 2.02 4.88
C ALA A 20 11.14 2.53 4.51
N LYS A 21 11.50 3.75 4.94
CA LYS A 21 12.85 4.29 4.73
C LYS A 21 13.90 3.56 5.56
N SER A 22 13.60 3.20 6.81
CA SER A 22 14.49 2.39 7.65
C SER A 22 14.76 1.02 7.03
N TYR A 23 13.71 0.35 6.52
CA TYR A 23 13.85 -0.92 5.81
C TYR A 23 14.71 -0.77 4.55
N SER A 24 14.52 0.31 3.80
CA SER A 24 15.27 0.57 2.57
C SER A 24 16.78 0.74 2.86
N LEU A 25 17.14 1.44 3.93
CA LEU A 25 18.53 1.74 4.31
C LEU A 25 19.22 0.60 5.06
N TYR A 26 18.52 -0.03 6.01
CA TYR A 26 19.14 -0.89 7.02
C TYR A 26 18.56 -2.32 7.06
N GLY A 27 17.51 -2.58 6.28
CA GLY A 27 16.79 -3.86 6.27
C GLY A 27 16.01 -4.15 7.55
N LYS A 28 15.71 -3.12 8.37
CA LYS A 28 15.01 -3.21 9.66
C LYS A 28 13.96 -2.11 9.81
N ASP A 29 12.99 -2.31 10.67
CA ASP A 29 12.04 -1.25 11.06
C ASP A 29 12.73 -0.14 11.88
N VAL A 30 11.97 0.87 12.30
CA VAL A 30 12.49 1.95 13.16
C VAL A 30 12.85 1.49 14.57
N SER A 31 12.24 0.41 15.04
CA SER A 31 12.54 -0.22 16.34
C SER A 31 13.81 -1.07 16.30
N GLY A 32 14.37 -1.32 15.12
CA GLY A 32 15.61 -2.04 14.91
C GLY A 32 15.45 -3.53 14.60
N TYR A 33 14.23 -4.05 14.49
CA TYR A 33 13.97 -5.45 14.16
C TYR A 33 14.03 -5.70 12.65
N ARG A 34 14.72 -6.77 12.28
CA ARG A 34 14.80 -7.27 10.90
C ARG A 34 13.76 -8.35 10.65
N LEU A 35 13.47 -8.64 9.39
CA LEU A 35 12.76 -9.87 9.03
C LEU A 35 13.55 -11.11 9.48
N PRO A 36 12.89 -12.17 9.97
CA PRO A 36 11.44 -12.32 10.16
C PRO A 36 10.92 -11.79 11.51
N VAL A 37 11.80 -11.35 12.42
CA VAL A 37 11.42 -10.91 13.78
C VAL A 37 10.41 -9.77 13.74
N SER A 38 10.59 -8.83 12.80
CA SER A 38 9.69 -7.70 12.64
C SER A 38 8.25 -8.06 12.25
N LEU A 39 7.99 -9.30 11.79
CA LEU A 39 6.63 -9.82 11.54
C LEU A 39 5.83 -10.04 12.83
N PHE A 40 6.51 -10.28 13.95
CA PHE A 40 5.88 -10.64 15.22
C PHE A 40 6.16 -9.60 16.31
N LYS A 41 7.17 -8.76 16.11
CA LYS A 41 7.61 -7.79 17.10
C LYS A 41 7.99 -6.47 16.45
N THR A 42 7.32 -5.40 16.86
CA THR A 42 7.70 -4.02 16.56
C THR A 42 7.43 -3.17 17.79
N GLU A 43 8.25 -2.14 18.00
CA GLU A 43 8.08 -1.16 19.08
C GLU A 43 7.81 0.22 18.45
N THR A 44 7.18 0.21 17.28
CA THR A 44 6.58 1.38 16.63
C THR A 44 5.43 1.89 17.49
N TYR A 45 5.19 3.20 17.48
CA TYR A 45 4.15 3.85 18.25
C TYR A 45 2.76 3.28 17.93
N GLY A 46 2.43 3.17 16.65
CA GLY A 46 1.17 2.62 16.15
C GLY A 46 1.15 1.08 16.06
N LYS A 47 2.25 0.39 16.42
CA LYS A 47 2.41 -1.06 16.25
C LYS A 47 2.02 -1.53 14.84
N ILE A 48 2.53 -0.81 13.85
CA ILE A 48 2.16 -0.97 12.45
C ILE A 48 2.49 -2.36 11.90
N SER A 49 1.74 -2.83 10.90
CA SER A 49 2.18 -4.01 10.16
C SER A 49 3.49 -3.72 9.42
N PRO A 50 4.45 -4.65 9.41
CA PRO A 50 5.69 -4.45 8.67
C PRO A 50 5.49 -4.61 7.15
N VAL A 51 4.44 -5.29 6.70
CA VAL A 51 4.24 -5.63 5.27
C VAL A 51 4.15 -4.38 4.39
N PRO A 52 3.32 -3.36 4.70
CA PRO A 52 3.28 -2.13 3.90
C PRO A 52 4.62 -1.41 3.86
N ALA A 53 5.31 -1.33 4.99
CA ALA A 53 6.62 -0.67 5.09
C ALA A 53 7.69 -1.40 4.27
N ILE A 54 7.73 -2.74 4.33
CA ILE A 54 8.65 -3.56 3.55
C ILE A 54 8.38 -3.42 2.06
N PHE A 55 7.11 -3.51 1.63
CA PHE A 55 6.76 -3.36 0.22
C PHE A 55 7.12 -1.97 -0.31
N THR A 56 6.84 -0.92 0.48
CA THR A 56 7.17 0.47 0.13
C THR A 56 8.68 0.75 0.18
N SER A 57 9.46 -0.06 0.90
CA SER A 57 10.93 0.09 0.94
C SER A 57 11.61 -0.20 -0.40
N LEU A 58 10.98 -1.00 -1.27
CA LEU A 58 11.53 -1.39 -2.58
C LEU A 58 11.77 -0.20 -3.51
N PRO A 59 10.77 0.64 -3.85
CA PRO A 59 11.01 1.82 -4.67
C PRO A 59 11.93 2.84 -3.99
N LEU A 60 11.94 2.91 -2.65
CA LEU A 60 12.81 3.82 -1.89
C LEU A 60 14.31 3.46 -1.96
N LYS A 61 14.67 2.27 -2.48
CA LYS A 61 16.07 1.92 -2.78
C LYS A 61 16.61 2.67 -4.01
N ILE A 62 15.72 3.04 -4.93
CA ILE A 62 16.08 3.65 -6.22
C ILE A 62 15.68 5.13 -6.23
N PHE A 63 14.55 5.47 -5.62
CA PHE A 63 13.98 6.81 -5.62
C PHE A 63 14.09 7.48 -4.25
N PRO A 64 14.16 8.84 -4.20
CA PRO A 64 14.20 9.57 -2.94
C PRO A 64 12.90 9.45 -2.16
N LEU A 65 12.95 9.71 -0.85
CA LEU A 65 11.75 9.74 -0.02
C LEU A 65 10.94 11.01 -0.33
N ASN A 66 9.81 10.84 -1.01
CA ASN A 66 8.81 11.87 -1.23
C ASN A 66 7.41 11.24 -1.32
N LEU A 67 6.36 12.06 -1.33
CA LEU A 67 4.97 11.60 -1.37
C LEU A 67 4.66 10.75 -2.60
N THR A 68 5.21 11.09 -3.77
CA THR A 68 4.97 10.35 -5.01
C THR A 68 5.54 8.94 -4.92
N THR A 69 6.77 8.80 -4.43
CA THR A 69 7.45 7.51 -4.25
C THR A 69 6.77 6.64 -3.20
N LEU A 70 6.19 7.23 -2.15
CA LEU A 70 5.40 6.49 -1.18
C LEU A 70 4.08 6.01 -1.81
N ARG A 71 3.32 6.92 -2.41
CA ARG A 71 1.98 6.64 -2.93
C ARG A 71 1.97 5.68 -4.10
N ILE A 72 3.00 5.67 -4.95
CA ILE A 72 3.06 4.74 -6.08
C ILE A 72 3.03 3.27 -5.62
N SER A 73 3.56 2.95 -4.43
CA SER A 73 3.45 1.62 -3.83
C SER A 73 2.01 1.25 -3.54
N TYR A 74 1.25 2.14 -2.91
CA TYR A 74 -0.16 1.92 -2.56
C TYR A 74 -1.06 1.92 -3.80
N THR A 75 -0.76 2.77 -4.79
CA THR A 75 -1.46 2.76 -6.08
C THR A 75 -1.24 1.43 -6.81
N THR A 76 -0.02 0.88 -6.73
CA THR A 76 0.30 -0.44 -7.28
C THR A 76 -0.50 -1.54 -6.58
N VAL A 77 -0.58 -1.53 -5.25
CA VAL A 77 -1.38 -2.48 -4.46
C VAL A 77 -2.86 -2.41 -4.83
N ASN A 78 -3.43 -1.20 -4.96
CA ASN A 78 -4.83 -1.04 -5.37
C ASN A 78 -5.08 -1.53 -6.80
N LEU A 79 -4.13 -1.31 -7.72
CA LEU A 79 -4.22 -1.84 -9.08
C LEU A 79 -4.19 -3.37 -9.11
N ILE A 80 -3.30 -3.99 -8.32
CA ILE A 80 -3.25 -5.46 -8.17
C ILE A 80 -4.59 -5.95 -7.63
N THR A 81 -5.14 -5.27 -6.62
CA THR A 81 -6.45 -5.61 -6.04
C THR A 81 -7.56 -5.55 -7.10
N ALA A 82 -7.59 -4.52 -7.95
CA ALA A 82 -8.55 -4.41 -9.05
C ALA A 82 -8.40 -5.55 -10.08
N ILE A 83 -7.17 -5.94 -10.41
CA ILE A 83 -6.90 -7.08 -11.32
C ILE A 83 -7.38 -8.39 -10.68
N LEU A 84 -7.11 -8.62 -9.40
CA LEU A 84 -7.58 -9.82 -8.70
C LEU A 84 -9.10 -9.85 -8.61
N LEU A 85 -9.75 -8.70 -8.38
CA LEU A 85 -11.20 -8.59 -8.42
C LEU A 85 -11.76 -8.97 -9.80
N TYR A 86 -11.16 -8.49 -10.88
CA TYR A 86 -11.53 -8.89 -12.24
C TYR A 86 -11.45 -10.41 -12.41
N ILE A 87 -10.34 -11.02 -12.00
CA ILE A 87 -10.09 -12.48 -12.08
C ILE A 87 -11.10 -13.25 -11.23
N PHE A 88 -11.42 -12.75 -10.04
CA PHE A 88 -12.41 -13.36 -9.15
C PHE A 88 -13.81 -13.36 -9.78
N VAL A 89 -14.26 -12.20 -10.27
CA VAL A 89 -15.60 -12.05 -10.86
C VAL A 89 -15.74 -12.85 -12.16
N ILE A 90 -14.72 -12.87 -13.03
CA ILE A 90 -14.77 -13.68 -14.26
C ILE A 90 -14.78 -15.18 -13.96
N THR A 91 -14.09 -15.62 -12.91
CA THR A 91 -14.06 -17.03 -12.49
C THR A 91 -15.44 -17.50 -12.01
N ILE A 92 -16.16 -16.67 -11.25
CA ILE A 92 -17.49 -17.01 -10.68
C ILE A 92 -18.59 -16.91 -11.75
N PHE A 93 -18.72 -15.75 -12.38
CA PHE A 93 -19.86 -15.46 -13.26
C PHE A 93 -19.63 -15.88 -14.72
N LYS A 94 -18.38 -16.21 -15.08
CA LYS A 94 -17.97 -16.61 -16.44
C LYS A 94 -18.40 -15.62 -17.53
N THR A 95 -18.68 -14.37 -17.15
CA THR A 95 -19.21 -13.32 -18.02
C THR A 95 -18.27 -12.12 -17.99
N ARG A 96 -17.62 -11.86 -19.12
CA ARG A 96 -16.63 -10.77 -19.24
C ARG A 96 -17.21 -9.40 -18.93
N THR A 97 -18.44 -9.15 -19.37
CA THR A 97 -19.13 -7.87 -19.12
C THR A 97 -19.29 -7.59 -17.63
N VAL A 98 -19.70 -8.60 -16.84
CA VAL A 98 -19.87 -8.45 -15.39
C VAL A 98 -18.53 -8.18 -14.70
N ALA A 99 -17.46 -8.89 -15.09
CA ALA A 99 -16.12 -8.67 -14.54
C ALA A 99 -15.58 -7.27 -14.85
N ILE A 100 -15.75 -6.79 -16.08
CA ILE A 100 -15.36 -5.43 -16.47
C ILE A 100 -16.14 -4.40 -15.66
N LEU A 101 -17.47 -4.52 -15.60
CA LEU A 101 -18.32 -3.58 -14.87
C LEU A 101 -17.96 -3.55 -13.38
N ALA A 102 -17.76 -4.70 -12.74
CA ALA A 102 -17.35 -4.78 -11.35
C ALA A 102 -16.00 -4.08 -11.10
N THR A 103 -15.03 -4.29 -11.99
CA THR A 103 -13.70 -3.67 -11.88
C THR A 103 -13.75 -2.16 -12.08
N ILE A 104 -14.55 -1.68 -13.05
CA ILE A 104 -14.76 -0.24 -13.27
C ILE A 104 -15.42 0.38 -12.05
N LEU A 105 -16.48 -0.24 -11.52
CA LEU A 105 -17.16 0.25 -10.32
C LEU A 105 -16.23 0.27 -9.11
N PHE A 106 -15.33 -0.71 -8.98
CA PHE A 106 -14.31 -0.71 -7.94
C PHE A 106 -13.33 0.45 -8.10
N ILE A 107 -12.73 0.64 -9.27
CA ILE A 107 -11.74 1.72 -9.48
C ILE A 107 -12.38 3.11 -9.28
N LEU A 108 -13.62 3.29 -9.74
CA LEU A 108 -14.35 4.54 -9.58
C LEU A 108 -14.95 4.72 -8.18
N ASN A 109 -14.90 3.71 -7.31
CA ASN A 109 -15.38 3.82 -5.94
C ASN A 109 -14.51 4.84 -5.18
N PRO A 110 -15.12 5.84 -4.50
CA PRO A 110 -14.38 6.81 -3.69
C PRO A 110 -13.43 6.16 -2.68
N TRP A 111 -13.81 5.02 -2.08
CA TRP A 111 -12.97 4.30 -1.13
C TRP A 111 -11.76 3.63 -1.79
N SER A 112 -11.93 3.01 -2.96
CA SER A 112 -10.80 2.44 -3.71
C SER A 112 -9.84 3.54 -4.13
N THR A 113 -10.37 4.66 -4.60
CA THR A 113 -9.56 5.82 -4.98
C THR A 113 -8.79 6.35 -3.76
N PHE A 114 -9.43 6.49 -2.60
CA PHE A 114 -8.77 6.90 -1.37
C PHE A 114 -7.65 5.94 -0.95
N LEU A 115 -7.93 4.62 -0.94
CA LEU A 115 -6.97 3.59 -0.58
C LEU A 115 -5.79 3.50 -1.56
N SER A 116 -5.93 4.00 -2.79
CA SER A 116 -4.84 4.04 -3.77
C SER A 116 -3.69 4.99 -3.40
N TYR A 117 -3.92 5.94 -2.48
CA TYR A 117 -2.91 6.89 -2.04
C TYR A 117 -2.77 7.02 -0.52
N TYR A 118 -3.62 6.34 0.26
CA TYR A 118 -3.52 6.25 1.71
C TYR A 118 -2.38 5.31 2.12
N ILE A 119 -1.47 5.78 2.96
CA ILE A 119 -0.26 5.05 3.39
C ILE A 119 -0.55 4.34 4.71
N GLY A 120 -0.95 3.07 4.65
CA GLY A 120 -1.17 2.27 5.86
C GLY A 120 -1.57 0.83 5.58
N ASP A 121 -2.14 0.16 6.57
CA ASP A 121 -2.50 -1.26 6.48
C ASP A 121 -3.69 -1.53 5.56
N SER A 122 -4.66 -0.62 5.50
CA SER A 122 -5.96 -0.85 4.87
C SER A 122 -5.88 -1.30 3.40
N PRO A 123 -5.03 -0.72 2.52
CA PRO A 123 -4.91 -1.16 1.13
C PRO A 123 -4.34 -2.59 1.00
N PHE A 124 -3.45 -2.98 1.91
CA PHE A 124 -2.89 -4.33 1.94
C PHE A 124 -3.87 -5.33 2.53
N ALA A 125 -4.63 -4.95 3.56
CA ALA A 125 -5.69 -5.79 4.11
C ALA A 125 -6.72 -6.15 3.02
N LEU A 126 -7.17 -5.16 2.25
CA LEU A 126 -8.12 -5.35 1.15
C LEU A 126 -7.60 -6.31 0.06
N LEU A 127 -6.29 -6.34 -0.17
CA LEU A 127 -5.68 -7.24 -1.15
C LEU A 127 -5.72 -8.72 -0.71
N PHE A 128 -5.61 -8.98 0.60
CA PHE A 128 -5.45 -10.33 1.15
C PHE A 128 -6.74 -10.94 1.74
N THR A 129 -7.81 -10.16 1.92
CA THR A 129 -9.13 -10.65 2.34
C THR A 129 -9.97 -11.15 1.16
#